data_AF-A0A0F9MKX4-F1
#
_entry.id   AF-A0A0F9MKX4-F1
#
_cell.length_a   1.000
_cell.length_b   1.000
_cell.length_c   1.000
_cell.angle_alpha   90.00
_cell.angle_beta   90.00
_cell.angle_gamma   90.00
#
_symmetry.space_group_name_H-M   'P 1'
#
loop_
_entity.id
_entity.type
_entity.pdbx_description
1 polymer ?
#
loop_
_entity_poly.entity_id
_entity_poly.type
_entity_poly.pdbx_seq_one_letter_code
_entity_poly.pdbx_strand_id
1 'polypeptide(L)'
;MHELEITLRNTVAGGLRRKAVTTPSRWAECYRMMGQPFPGLWKFDYHPWLRGMHEATHQTCIGQKAAQLGYTEALLNITFFKIDIERKDCLYVLPAKTPDASDFSASRFDAALELSPHLQNLFQNVKNVGHKRAGSANLYIRGSNSRGGLKSIPVAFIVFDELDEMNQENIRLAEERVSGQPSWQIWKISTPTAPNHGINKEFVLSTQDHFTFKCPCCSKRTELIFPECLKIEGEHRLDPKIKGTHLICKECSGTLPQDDKEYFLKDASWESFGEKQADRRGFYINQLYSKTIQP
;
A
#
# COMPACT_ATOMS: atom_id res chain seq x y z
N MET A 1 16.45 -41.45 12.49
CA MET A 1 16.03 -40.16 13.07
C MET A 1 14.52 -40.10 13.01
N HIS A 2 13.88 -39.97 14.17
CA HIS A 2 12.46 -40.19 14.37
C HIS A 2 11.61 -39.06 13.74
N GLU A 3 10.52 -39.41 13.07
CA GLU A 3 9.52 -38.50 12.50
C GLU A 3 9.00 -37.46 13.52
N LEU A 4 8.93 -37.84 14.80
CA LEU A 4 8.62 -36.97 15.93
C LEU A 4 9.67 -35.88 16.16
N GLU A 5 10.95 -36.19 15.97
CA GLU A 5 12.05 -35.23 16.12
C GLU A 5 12.03 -34.19 14.99
N ILE A 6 11.74 -34.63 13.76
CA ILE A 6 11.56 -33.74 12.61
C ILE A 6 10.34 -32.83 12.83
N THR A 7 9.22 -33.40 13.26
CA THR A 7 8.00 -32.64 13.57
C THR A 7 8.26 -31.62 14.68
N LEU A 8 8.87 -32.02 15.80
CA LEU A 8 9.20 -31.12 16.90
C LEU A 8 10.14 -29.99 16.45
N ARG A 9 11.20 -30.31 15.71
CA ARG A 9 12.12 -29.29 15.15
C ARG A 9 11.38 -28.32 14.24
N ASN A 10 10.51 -28.80 13.37
CA ASN A 10 9.72 -27.96 12.46
C ASN A 10 8.72 -27.08 13.23
N THR A 11 8.07 -27.61 14.27
CA THR A 11 7.15 -26.85 15.13
C THR A 11 7.90 -25.77 15.91
N VAL A 12 9.04 -26.10 16.52
CA VAL A 12 9.87 -25.15 17.27
C VAL A 12 10.43 -24.07 16.33
N ALA A 13 11.01 -24.47 15.19
CA ALA A 13 11.53 -23.53 14.19
C ALA A 13 10.42 -22.64 13.62
N GLY A 14 9.24 -23.20 13.34
CA GLY A 14 8.06 -22.44 12.90
C GLY A 14 7.59 -21.44 13.97
N GLY A 15 7.53 -21.86 15.22
CA GLY A 15 7.18 -20.99 16.36
C GLY A 15 8.18 -19.85 16.56
N LEU A 16 9.48 -20.13 16.45
CA LEU A 16 10.54 -19.12 16.55
C LEU A 16 10.50 -18.14 15.37
N ARG A 17 10.33 -18.63 14.14
CA ARG A 17 10.15 -17.76 12.94
C ARG A 17 8.96 -16.83 13.10
N ARG A 18 7.82 -17.34 13.59
CA ARG A 18 6.62 -16.52 13.83
C ARG A 18 6.85 -15.44 14.88
N LYS A 19 7.59 -15.74 15.95
CA LYS A 19 7.96 -14.74 16.97
C LYS A 19 8.92 -13.66 16.44
N ALA A 20 9.71 -13.97 15.43
CA ALA A 20 10.64 -13.01 14.81
C ALA A 20 9.97 -12.06 13.81
N VAL A 21 8.78 -12.37 13.31
CA VAL A 21 8.01 -11.50 12.40
C VAL A 21 7.26 -10.45 13.21
N THR A 22 7.88 -9.29 13.39
CA THR A 22 7.35 -8.19 14.21
C THR A 22 6.89 -6.98 13.40
N THR A 23 7.15 -6.95 12.08
CA THR A 23 6.75 -5.84 11.20
C THR A 23 5.91 -6.33 10.01
N PRO A 24 5.00 -5.48 9.47
CA PRO A 24 4.25 -5.83 8.27
C PRO A 24 5.15 -6.09 7.06
N SER A 25 6.28 -5.39 6.93
CA SER A 25 7.22 -5.58 5.82
C SER A 25 7.83 -6.97 5.83
N ARG A 26 8.31 -7.43 6.99
CA ARG A 26 8.83 -8.79 7.18
C ARG A 26 7.76 -9.85 7.01
N TRP A 27 6.56 -9.59 7.49
CA TRP A 27 5.43 -10.49 7.30
C TRP A 27 5.12 -10.72 5.82
N ALA A 28 5.08 -9.64 5.03
CA ALA A 28 4.85 -9.72 3.59
C ALA A 28 5.94 -10.55 2.90
N GLU A 29 7.22 -10.25 3.15
CA GLU A 29 8.36 -11.00 2.58
C GLU A 29 8.35 -12.49 2.94
N CYS A 30 7.81 -12.87 4.10
CA CYS A 30 7.79 -14.25 4.56
C CYS A 30 6.58 -15.06 4.07
N TYR A 31 5.42 -14.42 3.91
CA TYR A 31 4.14 -15.14 3.77
C TYR A 31 3.29 -14.74 2.56
N ARG A 32 3.50 -13.55 2.00
CA ARG A 32 2.70 -13.08 0.86
C ARG A 32 3.28 -13.63 -0.44
N MET A 33 2.48 -14.42 -1.14
CA MET A 33 2.77 -14.87 -2.51
C MET A 33 2.00 -14.02 -3.51
N MET A 34 2.67 -13.64 -4.59
CA MET A 34 2.14 -12.84 -5.69
C MET A 34 2.07 -13.68 -6.97
N GLY A 35 1.08 -13.35 -7.82
CA GLY A 35 0.93 -13.89 -9.15
C GLY A 35 1.65 -13.03 -10.20
N GLN A 36 1.33 -13.26 -11.48
CA GLN A 36 1.81 -12.39 -12.55
C GLN A 36 1.36 -10.93 -12.33
N PRO A 37 2.16 -9.92 -12.73
CA PRO A 37 3.41 -10.03 -13.49
C PRO A 37 4.67 -10.25 -12.64
N PHE A 38 4.55 -10.27 -11.31
CA PHE A 38 5.69 -10.39 -10.38
C PHE A 38 5.51 -11.64 -9.50
N PRO A 39 5.64 -12.85 -10.06
CA PRO A 39 5.31 -14.08 -9.36
C PRO A 39 6.32 -14.41 -8.25
N GLY A 40 5.83 -15.07 -7.21
CA GLY A 40 6.64 -15.58 -6.10
C GLY A 40 6.43 -14.81 -4.80
N LEU A 41 7.35 -14.96 -3.85
CA LEU A 41 7.29 -14.24 -2.58
C LEU A 41 7.35 -12.74 -2.80
N TRP A 42 6.59 -11.99 -2.00
CA TRP A 42 6.57 -10.54 -2.02
C TRP A 42 7.98 -9.98 -1.85
N LYS A 43 8.33 -9.05 -2.75
CA LYS A 43 9.57 -8.28 -2.70
C LYS A 43 9.28 -6.81 -2.94
N PHE A 44 10.12 -5.96 -2.38
CA PHE A 44 10.04 -4.52 -2.57
C PHE A 44 10.84 -4.03 -3.79
N ASP A 45 11.41 -4.92 -4.60
CA ASP A 45 12.30 -4.54 -5.70
C ASP A 45 11.59 -3.75 -6.82
N TYR A 46 10.33 -4.11 -7.12
CA TYR A 46 9.53 -3.45 -8.16
C TYR A 46 8.83 -2.17 -7.67
N HIS A 47 8.48 -2.13 -6.38
CA HIS A 47 7.75 -1.03 -5.74
C HIS A 47 8.43 -0.66 -4.39
N PRO A 48 9.68 -0.16 -4.41
CA PRO A 48 10.49 0.02 -3.20
C PRO A 48 9.88 1.00 -2.20
N TRP A 49 9.09 1.97 -2.68
CA TRP A 49 8.37 2.93 -1.87
C TRP A 49 7.39 2.28 -0.88
N LEU A 50 6.86 1.09 -1.19
CA LEU A 50 5.89 0.41 -0.32
C LEU A 50 6.50 -0.06 1.00
N ARG A 51 7.82 -0.23 1.12
CA ARG A 51 8.44 -0.69 2.38
C ARG A 51 8.19 0.31 3.51
N GLY A 52 8.37 1.59 3.24
CA GLY A 52 8.12 2.66 4.22
C GLY A 52 6.65 2.72 4.65
N MET A 53 5.71 2.36 3.77
CA MET A 53 4.29 2.24 4.12
C MET A 53 4.05 1.07 5.08
N HIS A 54 4.63 -0.11 4.81
CA HIS A 54 4.51 -1.28 5.68
C HIS A 54 5.12 -1.03 7.07
N GLU A 55 6.08 -0.13 7.19
CA GLU A 55 6.78 0.16 8.44
C GLU A 55 6.22 1.38 9.17
N ALA A 56 5.16 2.01 8.64
CA ALA A 56 4.55 3.17 9.27
C ALA A 56 3.75 2.79 10.52
N THR A 57 4.11 3.42 11.64
CA THR A 57 3.48 3.21 12.96
C THR A 57 2.54 4.34 13.38
N HIS A 58 2.38 5.36 12.55
CA HIS A 58 1.53 6.52 12.86
C HIS A 58 0.07 6.10 12.91
N GLN A 59 -0.71 6.74 13.77
CA GLN A 59 -2.13 6.44 13.93
C GLN A 59 -2.91 6.76 12.65
N THR A 60 -2.54 7.83 11.95
CA THR A 60 -3.09 8.12 10.62
C THR A 60 -1.99 8.07 9.57
N CYS A 61 -2.23 7.35 8.49
CA CYS A 61 -1.32 7.29 7.36
C CYS A 61 -2.06 7.61 6.07
N ILE A 62 -1.46 8.45 5.24
CA ILE A 62 -2.04 8.98 4.02
C ILE A 62 -1.19 8.52 2.84
N GLY A 63 -1.80 8.03 1.78
CA GLY A 63 -1.11 7.68 0.54
C GLY A 63 -1.73 8.38 -0.65
N GLN A 64 -1.11 9.48 -1.08
CA GLN A 64 -1.46 10.16 -2.32
C GLN A 64 -0.65 9.55 -3.46
N LYS A 65 -1.31 8.89 -4.41
CA LYS A 65 -0.62 8.12 -5.46
C LYS A 65 -1.18 8.37 -6.86
N ALA A 66 -0.36 8.19 -7.89
CA ALA A 66 -0.86 7.91 -9.24
C ALA A 66 -1.36 6.47 -9.39
N ALA A 67 -2.07 6.15 -10.47
CA ALA A 67 -2.66 4.84 -10.66
C ALA A 67 -1.62 3.70 -10.72
N GLN A 68 -2.01 2.52 -10.24
CA GLN A 68 -1.23 1.28 -10.35
C GLN A 68 0.17 1.29 -9.69
N LEU A 69 0.32 1.97 -8.55
CA LEU A 69 1.58 2.04 -7.80
C LEU A 69 1.65 1.09 -6.59
N GLY A 70 0.75 0.11 -6.52
CA GLY A 70 0.81 -0.99 -5.53
C GLY A 70 0.34 -0.65 -4.10
N TYR A 71 -0.29 0.51 -3.88
CA TYR A 71 -0.72 0.93 -2.54
C TYR A 71 -1.80 0.00 -1.95
N THR A 72 -2.77 -0.45 -2.76
CA THR A 72 -3.79 -1.43 -2.36
C THR A 72 -3.16 -2.73 -1.85
N GLU A 73 -2.16 -3.28 -2.55
CA GLU A 73 -1.47 -4.51 -2.11
C GLU A 73 -0.69 -4.28 -0.81
N ALA A 74 -0.07 -3.11 -0.63
CA ALA A 74 0.59 -2.77 0.62
C ALA A 74 -0.39 -2.71 1.80
N LEU A 75 -1.56 -2.09 1.62
CA LEU A 75 -2.58 -2.04 2.68
C LEU A 75 -3.21 -3.40 2.94
N LEU A 76 -3.35 -4.24 1.93
CA LEU A 76 -3.78 -5.62 2.09
C LEU A 76 -2.77 -6.44 2.91
N ASN A 77 -1.47 -6.29 2.64
CA ASN A 77 -0.40 -6.91 3.45
C ASN A 77 -0.41 -6.43 4.90
N ILE A 78 -0.56 -5.12 5.13
CA ILE A 78 -0.68 -4.58 6.49
C ILE A 78 -1.94 -5.14 7.18
N THR A 79 -3.07 -5.19 6.48
CA THR A 79 -4.32 -5.79 6.98
C THR A 79 -4.10 -7.25 7.42
N PHE A 80 -3.44 -8.06 6.58
CA PHE A 80 -3.14 -9.44 6.93
C PHE A 80 -2.23 -9.55 8.15
N PHE A 81 -1.20 -8.70 8.26
CA PHE A 81 -0.35 -8.66 9.45
C PHE A 81 -1.14 -8.30 10.71
N LYS A 82 -2.03 -7.30 10.65
CA LYS A 82 -2.90 -6.91 11.79
C LYS A 82 -3.78 -8.06 12.25
N ILE A 83 -4.30 -8.86 11.31
CA ILE A 83 -5.13 -10.03 11.60
C ILE A 83 -4.29 -11.21 12.15
N ASP A 84 -3.14 -11.49 11.52
CA ASP A 84 -2.35 -12.69 11.80
C ASP A 84 -1.47 -12.57 13.05
N ILE A 85 -0.88 -11.39 13.27
CA ILE A 85 0.09 -11.14 14.34
C ILE A 85 -0.56 -10.35 15.47
N GLU A 86 -1.22 -9.22 15.17
CA GLU A 86 -1.83 -8.36 16.21
C GLU A 86 -3.22 -8.83 16.66
N ARG A 87 -3.85 -9.79 15.96
CA ARG A 87 -5.20 -10.32 16.25
C ARG A 87 -6.28 -9.24 16.31
N LYS A 88 -6.16 -8.22 15.46
CA LYS A 88 -7.08 -7.07 15.42
C LYS A 88 -8.16 -7.23 14.35
N ASP A 89 -9.37 -6.83 14.69
CA ASP A 89 -10.45 -6.65 13.73
C ASP A 89 -10.15 -5.44 12.82
N CYS A 90 -10.37 -5.63 11.52
CA CYS A 90 -10.02 -4.70 10.46
C CYS A 90 -11.26 -4.33 9.61
N LEU A 91 -11.33 -3.08 9.17
CA LEU A 91 -12.33 -2.59 8.23
C LEU A 91 -11.63 -2.07 6.97
N TYR A 92 -12.00 -2.62 5.82
CA TYR A 92 -11.56 -2.15 4.50
C TYR A 92 -12.75 -1.53 3.78
N VAL A 93 -12.66 -0.23 3.50
CA VAL A 93 -13.71 0.58 2.89
C VAL A 93 -13.32 0.91 1.46
N LEU A 94 -14.24 0.64 0.53
CA LEU A 94 -14.16 0.95 -0.90
C LEU A 94 -15.27 1.94 -1.27
N PRO A 95 -15.24 2.59 -2.45
CA PRO A 95 -16.27 3.56 -2.83
C PRO A 95 -17.70 3.00 -2.77
N ALA A 96 -17.95 1.87 -3.42
CA ALA A 96 -19.24 1.17 -3.40
C ALA A 96 -19.14 -0.28 -2.91
N LYS A 97 -20.28 -0.84 -2.50
CA LYS A 97 -20.37 -2.27 -2.12
C LYS A 97 -20.24 -3.17 -3.37
N THR A 98 -20.82 -2.71 -4.47
CA THR A 98 -20.80 -3.37 -5.77
C THR A 98 -20.63 -2.28 -6.83
N PRO A 99 -19.67 -2.42 -7.76
CA PRO A 99 -18.77 -3.57 -7.91
C PRO A 99 -17.55 -3.54 -6.98
N ASP A 100 -17.15 -2.39 -6.43
CA ASP A 100 -15.79 -2.21 -5.87
C ASP A 100 -15.42 -3.19 -4.75
N ALA A 101 -16.21 -3.27 -3.68
CA ALA A 101 -15.91 -4.18 -2.57
C ALA A 101 -16.03 -5.67 -2.97
N SER A 102 -16.96 -6.02 -3.86
CA SER A 102 -17.08 -7.39 -4.36
C SER A 102 -15.90 -7.79 -5.24
N ASP A 103 -15.48 -6.90 -6.13
CA ASP A 103 -14.38 -7.13 -7.05
C ASP A 103 -13.04 -7.15 -6.30
N PHE A 104 -12.86 -6.27 -5.32
CA PHE A 104 -11.71 -6.31 -4.41
C PHE A 104 -11.63 -7.63 -3.66
N SER A 105 -12.76 -8.10 -3.09
CA SER A 105 -12.78 -9.40 -2.40
C SER A 105 -12.33 -10.52 -3.33
N ALA A 106 -12.92 -10.63 -4.53
CA ALA A 106 -12.63 -11.73 -5.43
C ALA A 106 -11.22 -11.64 -6.06
N SER A 107 -10.89 -10.48 -6.64
CA SER A 107 -9.68 -10.32 -7.44
C SER A 107 -8.40 -10.08 -6.63
N ARG A 108 -8.51 -9.57 -5.40
CA ARG A 108 -7.36 -9.23 -4.55
C ARG A 108 -7.26 -10.11 -3.32
N PHE A 109 -8.31 -10.12 -2.50
CA PHE A 109 -8.28 -10.86 -1.25
C PHE A 109 -8.32 -12.38 -1.49
N ASP A 110 -9.29 -12.89 -2.25
CA ASP A 110 -9.44 -14.34 -2.46
C ASP A 110 -8.24 -14.87 -3.27
N ALA A 111 -7.78 -14.14 -4.30
CA ALA A 111 -6.54 -14.43 -5.01
C ALA A 111 -5.31 -14.46 -4.08
N ALA A 112 -5.24 -13.59 -3.06
CA ALA A 112 -4.15 -13.61 -2.10
C ALA A 112 -4.11 -14.89 -1.27
N LEU A 113 -5.27 -15.37 -0.85
CA LEU A 113 -5.43 -16.62 -0.11
C LEU A 113 -5.08 -17.84 -0.97
N GLU A 114 -5.56 -17.86 -2.22
CA GLU A 114 -5.28 -18.96 -3.16
C GLU A 114 -3.78 -19.11 -3.45
N LEU A 115 -3.07 -18.00 -3.59
CA LEU A 115 -1.64 -18.00 -3.90
C LEU A 115 -0.76 -18.24 -2.68
N SER A 116 -1.21 -17.86 -1.48
CA SER A 116 -0.38 -17.85 -0.26
C SER A 116 -0.84 -18.94 0.71
N PRO A 117 -0.13 -20.09 0.81
CA PRO A 117 -0.54 -21.20 1.68
C PRO A 117 -0.75 -20.81 3.15
N HIS A 118 0.02 -19.84 3.65
CA HIS A 118 -0.15 -19.30 5.00
C HIS A 118 -1.50 -18.62 5.20
N LEU A 119 -1.92 -17.81 4.22
CA LEU A 119 -3.20 -17.10 4.26
C LEU A 119 -4.38 -18.07 4.10
N GLN A 120 -4.25 -19.05 3.21
CA GLN A 120 -5.26 -20.10 3.04
C GLN A 120 -5.57 -20.82 4.36
N ASN A 121 -4.54 -21.11 5.15
CA ASN A 121 -4.67 -21.77 6.46
C ASN A 121 -5.16 -20.83 7.58
N LEU A 122 -4.90 -19.52 7.45
CA LEU A 122 -5.26 -18.53 8.46
C LEU A 122 -6.76 -18.22 8.45
N PHE A 123 -7.36 -18.09 7.26
CA PHE A 123 -8.75 -17.67 7.11
C PHE A 123 -9.72 -18.86 7.14
N GLN A 124 -10.82 -18.68 7.87
CA GLN A 124 -11.92 -19.63 7.99
C GLN A 124 -13.19 -18.97 7.45
N ASN A 125 -14.00 -19.73 6.69
CA ASN A 125 -15.29 -19.26 6.14
C ASN A 125 -15.19 -17.95 5.32
N VAL A 126 -14.58 -18.04 4.14
CA VAL A 126 -14.37 -16.89 3.22
C VAL A 126 -15.51 -16.69 2.21
N LYS A 127 -16.59 -17.48 2.30
CA LYS A 127 -17.72 -17.41 1.35
C LYS A 127 -18.48 -16.08 1.40
N ASN A 128 -18.43 -15.38 2.54
CA ASN A 128 -19.05 -14.07 2.67
C ASN A 128 -18.10 -12.99 2.14
N VAL A 129 -18.46 -12.38 1.01
CA VAL A 129 -17.71 -11.31 0.34
C VAL A 129 -17.42 -10.15 1.30
N GLY A 130 -18.38 -9.76 2.13
CA GLY A 130 -18.22 -8.62 3.03
C GLY A 130 -17.58 -8.95 4.37
N HIS A 131 -17.45 -10.23 4.75
CA HIS A 131 -16.97 -10.58 6.09
C HIS A 131 -16.14 -11.84 6.04
N LYS A 132 -14.84 -11.70 6.27
CA LYS A 132 -13.87 -12.78 6.29
C LYS A 132 -13.38 -12.98 7.72
N ARG A 133 -13.32 -14.22 8.20
CA ARG A 133 -12.91 -14.54 9.58
C ARG A 133 -11.56 -15.23 9.59
N ALA A 134 -10.70 -14.90 10.55
CA ALA A 134 -9.41 -15.56 10.77
C ALA A 134 -9.17 -15.74 12.27
N GLY A 135 -9.52 -16.93 12.79
CA GLY A 135 -9.50 -17.20 14.22
C GLY A 135 -10.45 -16.28 15.00
N SER A 136 -9.88 -15.45 15.88
CA SER A 136 -10.60 -14.45 16.68
C SER A 136 -10.74 -13.09 16.00
N ALA A 137 -10.03 -12.85 14.89
CA ALA A 137 -10.04 -11.59 14.17
C ALA A 137 -10.96 -11.65 12.93
N ASN A 138 -11.47 -10.49 12.55
CA ASN A 138 -12.42 -10.29 11.47
C ASN A 138 -11.91 -9.24 10.49
N LEU A 139 -12.13 -9.48 9.20
CA LEU A 139 -12.02 -8.47 8.16
C LEU A 139 -13.41 -8.14 7.63
N TYR A 140 -13.81 -6.89 7.78
CA TYR A 140 -15.04 -6.35 7.22
C TYR A 140 -14.71 -5.58 5.94
N ILE A 141 -15.29 -5.96 4.82
CA ILE A 141 -15.15 -5.27 3.53
C ILE A 141 -16.48 -4.56 3.23
N ARG A 142 -16.45 -3.23 3.10
CA ARG A 142 -17.67 -2.40 3.00
C ARG A 142 -17.53 -1.34 1.92
N GLY A 143 -18.66 -0.97 1.34
CA GLY A 143 -18.77 0.22 0.50
C GLY A 143 -19.08 1.47 1.32
N SER A 144 -18.51 2.61 0.97
CA SER A 144 -18.67 3.90 1.66
C SER A 144 -20.13 4.38 1.68
N ASN A 145 -20.93 3.98 0.68
CA ASN A 145 -22.36 4.33 0.59
C ASN A 145 -23.25 3.65 1.65
N SER A 146 -22.76 2.61 2.34
CA SER A 146 -23.55 1.89 3.33
C SER A 146 -23.35 2.45 4.74
N ARG A 147 -24.07 3.53 5.09
CA ARG A 147 -24.03 4.11 6.45
C ARG A 147 -24.31 3.07 7.54
N GLY A 148 -25.32 2.22 7.35
CA GLY A 148 -25.66 1.14 8.28
C GLY A 148 -24.53 0.08 8.39
N GLY A 149 -23.85 -0.22 7.27
CA GLY A 149 -22.74 -1.16 7.23
C GLY A 149 -21.45 -0.67 7.92
N LEU A 150 -21.33 0.64 8.19
CA LEU A 150 -20.17 1.27 8.83
C LEU A 150 -20.40 1.63 10.31
N LYS A 151 -21.65 1.65 10.78
CA LYS A 151 -22.00 2.18 12.12
C LYS A 151 -21.61 1.26 13.29
N SER A 152 -21.72 -0.06 13.12
CA SER A 152 -21.75 -1.00 14.25
C SER A 152 -20.57 -1.98 14.28
N ILE A 153 -19.41 -1.60 13.76
CA ILE A 153 -18.26 -2.51 13.64
C ILE A 153 -17.09 -1.97 14.48
N PRO A 154 -16.81 -2.54 15.68
CA PRO A 154 -15.62 -2.17 16.43
C PRO A 154 -14.39 -2.74 15.73
N VAL A 155 -13.45 -1.88 15.33
CA VAL A 155 -12.21 -2.27 14.64
C VAL A 155 -11.05 -1.45 15.16
N ALA A 156 -9.84 -2.00 15.07
CA ALA A 156 -8.61 -1.31 15.45
C ALA A 156 -7.76 -0.90 14.23
N PHE A 157 -8.15 -1.32 13.03
CA PHE A 157 -7.48 -0.95 11.79
C PHE A 157 -8.51 -0.62 10.71
N ILE A 158 -8.38 0.55 10.07
CA ILE A 158 -9.25 0.97 8.97
C ILE A 158 -8.41 1.31 7.75
N VAL A 159 -8.88 0.87 6.58
CA VAL A 159 -8.37 1.31 5.28
C VAL A 159 -9.51 1.97 4.51
N PHE A 160 -9.27 3.17 3.99
CA PHE A 160 -10.07 3.82 2.97
C PHE A 160 -9.28 3.80 1.66
N ASP A 161 -9.70 2.97 0.71
CA ASP A 161 -9.05 2.81 -0.60
C ASP A 161 -9.87 3.48 -1.71
N GLU A 162 -9.23 4.40 -2.45
CA GLU A 162 -9.85 5.38 -3.35
C GLU A 162 -10.75 6.39 -2.63
N LEU A 163 -10.20 7.06 -1.60
CA LEU A 163 -10.89 8.05 -0.76
C LEU A 163 -11.65 9.13 -1.55
N ASP A 164 -11.08 9.64 -2.63
CA ASP A 164 -11.67 10.75 -3.41
C ASP A 164 -13.01 10.35 -4.05
N GLU A 165 -13.20 9.06 -4.34
CA GLU A 165 -14.43 8.51 -4.94
C GLU A 165 -15.50 8.15 -3.90
N MET A 166 -15.20 8.31 -2.61
CA MET A 166 -16.09 7.89 -1.53
C MET A 166 -17.11 8.96 -1.13
N ASN A 167 -18.22 8.51 -0.54
CA ASN A 167 -19.16 9.39 0.13
C ASN A 167 -18.53 9.96 1.43
N GLN A 168 -18.08 11.21 1.35
CA GLN A 168 -17.36 11.91 2.41
C GLN A 168 -18.13 12.02 3.74
N GLU A 169 -19.47 12.05 3.72
CA GLU A 169 -20.29 12.12 4.94
C GLU A 169 -20.16 10.86 5.80
N ASN A 170 -19.98 9.71 5.16
CA ASN A 170 -19.88 8.42 5.83
C ASN A 170 -18.45 8.09 6.32
N ILE A 171 -17.42 8.79 5.81
CA ILE A 171 -16.02 8.57 6.20
C ILE A 171 -15.81 8.91 7.67
N ARG A 172 -16.24 10.10 8.11
CA ARG A 172 -16.13 10.51 9.52
C ARG A 172 -16.84 9.51 10.44
N LEU A 173 -18.00 9.01 10.03
CA LEU A 173 -18.70 8.00 10.78
C LEU A 173 -17.87 6.72 10.93
N ALA A 174 -17.19 6.27 9.87
CA ALA A 174 -16.35 5.08 9.92
C ALA A 174 -15.08 5.27 10.78
N GLU A 175 -14.46 6.44 10.74
CA GLU A 175 -13.30 6.77 11.59
C GLU A 175 -13.62 6.63 13.08
N GLU A 176 -14.82 7.00 13.51
CA GLU A 176 -15.29 6.82 14.89
C GLU A 176 -15.42 5.34 15.33
N ARG A 177 -15.08 4.36 14.48
CA ARG A 177 -15.04 2.93 14.87
C ARG A 177 -13.79 2.54 15.64
N VAL A 178 -12.71 3.30 15.50
CA VAL A 178 -11.47 3.05 16.26
C VAL A 178 -11.43 3.73 17.61
N SER A 179 -12.34 4.66 17.92
CA SER A 179 -12.28 5.53 19.11
C SER A 179 -12.27 4.77 20.44
N GLY A 180 -12.89 3.58 20.49
CA GLY A 180 -12.88 2.71 21.68
C GLY A 180 -11.64 1.83 21.83
N GLN A 181 -10.69 1.88 20.89
CA GLN A 181 -9.53 0.99 20.88
C GLN A 181 -8.30 1.65 21.53
N PRO A 182 -7.54 0.94 22.38
CA PRO A 182 -6.34 1.48 23.01
C PRO A 182 -5.19 1.73 22.02
N SER A 183 -5.17 1.00 20.90
CA SER A 183 -4.19 1.15 19.83
C SER A 183 -4.89 0.91 18.50
N TRP A 184 -4.88 1.93 17.64
CA TRP A 184 -5.51 1.89 16.34
C TRP A 184 -4.66 2.54 15.25
N GLN A 185 -4.99 2.23 14.00
CA GLN A 185 -4.40 2.86 12.84
C GLN A 185 -5.41 3.00 11.70
N ILE A 186 -5.40 4.14 11.01
CA ILE A 186 -6.23 4.45 9.85
C ILE A 186 -5.32 4.74 8.67
N TRP A 187 -5.60 4.10 7.55
CA TRP A 187 -5.01 4.42 6.25
C TRP A 187 -6.04 5.06 5.34
N LYS A 188 -5.63 6.12 4.65
CA LYS A 188 -6.38 6.75 3.56
C LYS A 188 -5.50 6.75 2.33
N ILE A 189 -5.95 6.15 1.23
CA ILE A 189 -5.22 6.17 -0.04
C ILE A 189 -6.16 6.58 -1.16
N SER A 190 -5.65 7.36 -2.11
CA SER A 190 -6.40 7.71 -3.32
C SER A 190 -5.49 8.32 -4.38
N THR A 191 -6.05 8.42 -5.58
CA THR A 191 -5.56 9.33 -6.60
C THR A 191 -6.14 10.73 -6.35
N PRO A 192 -5.33 11.80 -6.31
CA PRO A 192 -5.85 13.14 -6.05
C PRO A 192 -6.62 13.68 -7.26
N THR A 193 -7.82 14.21 -7.01
CA THR A 193 -8.67 14.80 -8.05
C THR A 193 -8.48 16.31 -8.21
N ALA A 194 -8.34 17.04 -7.09
CA ALA A 194 -8.14 18.48 -7.07
C ALA A 194 -7.25 18.92 -5.90
N PRO A 195 -6.54 20.06 -6.01
CA PRO A 195 -5.80 20.64 -4.89
C PRO A 195 -6.69 20.93 -3.69
N ASN A 196 -6.19 20.68 -2.49
CA ASN A 196 -6.89 20.88 -1.20
C ASN A 196 -8.25 20.16 -1.09
N HIS A 197 -8.46 19.11 -1.89
CA HIS A 197 -9.63 18.24 -1.84
C HIS A 197 -9.22 16.78 -1.55
N GLY A 198 -10.15 15.98 -1.02
CA GLY A 198 -9.97 14.54 -0.84
C GLY A 198 -8.64 14.17 -0.18
N ILE A 199 -7.91 13.23 -0.79
CA ILE A 199 -6.60 12.77 -0.35
C ILE A 199 -5.55 13.86 -0.34
N ASN A 200 -5.64 14.86 -1.23
CA ASN A 200 -4.66 15.95 -1.28
C ASN A 200 -4.74 16.82 -0.05
N LYS A 201 -5.96 17.14 0.40
CA LYS A 201 -6.16 17.83 1.68
C LYS A 201 -5.53 17.05 2.83
N GLU A 202 -5.72 15.73 2.86
CA GLU A 202 -5.17 14.88 3.92
C GLU A 202 -3.64 14.81 3.86
N PHE A 203 -3.07 14.78 2.66
CA PHE A 203 -1.64 14.75 2.44
C PHE A 203 -0.97 16.07 2.86
N VAL A 204 -1.54 17.22 2.50
CA VAL A 204 -1.03 18.54 2.92
C VAL A 204 -0.97 18.68 4.45
N LEU A 205 -1.91 18.05 5.16
CA LEU A 205 -1.96 18.04 6.63
C LEU A 205 -1.07 16.97 7.30
N SER A 206 -0.16 16.34 6.56
CA SER A 206 0.71 15.25 7.04
C SER A 206 2.20 15.62 6.97
N THR A 207 3.08 14.67 7.28
CA THR A 207 4.53 14.82 7.08
C THR A 207 4.96 15.07 5.64
N GLN A 208 4.06 14.90 4.65
CA GLN A 208 4.32 15.10 3.23
C GLN A 208 5.62 14.40 2.80
N ASP A 209 5.73 13.08 3.02
CA ASP A 209 6.91 12.33 2.64
C ASP A 209 6.94 12.14 1.12
N HIS A 210 8.06 12.52 0.53
CA HIS A 210 8.38 12.27 -0.87
C HIS A 210 9.48 11.22 -0.94
N PHE A 211 9.41 10.37 -1.97
CA PHE A 211 10.38 9.29 -2.16
C PHE A 211 11.57 9.82 -2.93
N THR A 212 12.74 9.92 -2.31
CA THR A 212 13.91 10.56 -2.91
C THR A 212 15.06 9.58 -3.05
N PHE A 213 15.91 9.81 -4.05
CA PHE A 213 17.03 8.95 -4.42
C PHE A 213 18.26 9.77 -4.82
N LYS A 214 19.42 9.13 -4.90
CA LYS A 214 20.63 9.76 -5.43
C LYS A 214 20.65 9.66 -6.95
N CYS A 215 20.77 10.79 -7.64
CA CYS A 215 20.88 10.81 -9.09
C CYS A 215 22.16 10.06 -9.54
N PRO A 216 22.07 9.11 -10.47
CA PRO A 216 23.24 8.38 -10.98
C PRO A 216 24.20 9.28 -11.79
N CYS A 217 23.72 10.41 -12.33
CA CYS A 217 24.54 11.32 -13.14
C CYS A 217 25.35 12.32 -12.28
N CYS A 218 24.72 12.92 -11.26
CA CYS A 218 25.33 14.00 -10.47
C CYS A 218 25.48 13.71 -8.97
N SER A 219 25.04 12.54 -8.50
CA SER A 219 25.05 12.12 -7.09
C SER A 219 24.24 13.00 -6.10
N LYS A 220 23.65 14.11 -6.56
CA LYS A 220 22.73 14.92 -5.75
C LYS A 220 21.48 14.11 -5.42
N ARG A 221 20.91 14.42 -4.25
CA ARG A 221 19.63 13.85 -3.83
C ARG A 221 18.49 14.54 -4.57
N THR A 222 17.61 13.76 -5.18
CA THR A 222 16.52 14.26 -6.01
C THR A 222 15.30 13.35 -5.89
N GLU A 223 14.21 13.75 -6.54
CA GLU A 223 13.00 12.98 -6.74
C GLU A 223 12.54 13.14 -8.20
N LEU A 224 11.58 12.33 -8.65
CA LEU A 224 10.89 12.51 -9.93
C LEU A 224 9.65 13.39 -9.74
N ILE A 225 9.62 14.57 -10.35
CA ILE A 225 8.48 15.50 -10.35
C ILE A 225 8.03 15.75 -11.80
N PHE A 226 6.72 15.76 -12.03
CA PHE A 226 6.15 16.20 -13.29
C PHE A 226 5.86 17.72 -13.25
N PRO A 227 6.19 18.51 -14.30
CA PRO A 227 6.82 18.09 -15.56
C PRO A 227 8.36 18.15 -15.57
N GLU A 228 8.99 18.63 -14.51
CA GLU A 228 10.44 18.95 -14.47
C GLU A 228 11.37 17.78 -14.82
N CYS A 229 10.96 16.55 -14.49
CA CYS A 229 11.75 15.35 -14.74
C CYS A 229 11.38 14.63 -16.05
N LEU A 230 10.60 15.27 -16.93
CA LEU A 230 10.16 14.68 -18.20
C LEU A 230 10.58 15.56 -19.39
N LYS A 231 11.44 15.02 -20.25
CA LYS A 231 11.81 15.66 -21.51
C LYS A 231 10.93 15.11 -22.62
N ILE A 232 9.99 15.93 -23.11
CA ILE A 232 9.09 15.58 -24.22
C ILE A 232 9.74 16.01 -25.54
N GLU A 233 9.86 15.08 -26.50
CA GLU A 233 10.47 15.34 -27.81
C GLU A 233 9.47 15.52 -28.97
N GLY A 234 8.17 15.21 -28.75
CA GLY A 234 7.11 15.37 -29.75
C GLY A 234 6.11 16.48 -29.41
N GLU A 235 5.48 17.06 -30.42
CA GLU A 235 4.50 18.15 -30.23
C GLU A 235 3.08 17.66 -30.00
N HIS A 236 2.74 16.47 -30.53
CA HIS A 236 1.43 15.86 -30.41
C HIS A 236 1.50 14.33 -30.38
N ARG A 237 0.43 13.66 -29.95
CA ARG A 237 0.38 12.20 -29.77
C ARG A 237 0.80 11.35 -30.98
N LEU A 238 0.60 11.85 -32.19
CA LEU A 238 0.95 11.16 -33.44
C LEU A 238 2.36 11.48 -33.96
N ASP A 239 3.11 12.33 -33.25
CA ASP A 239 4.46 12.71 -33.68
C ASP A 239 5.41 11.54 -33.41
N PRO A 240 6.11 11.00 -34.43
CA PRO A 240 7.09 9.93 -34.23
C PRO A 240 8.17 10.26 -33.21
N LYS A 241 8.51 11.56 -33.02
CA LYS A 241 9.50 12.02 -32.04
C LYS A 241 9.08 11.79 -30.60
N ILE A 242 7.79 11.54 -30.33
CA ILE A 242 7.32 11.24 -28.97
C ILE A 242 8.03 10.02 -28.36
N LYS A 243 8.55 9.10 -29.20
CA LYS A 243 9.35 7.94 -28.78
C LYS A 243 10.69 8.32 -28.13
N GLY A 244 11.17 9.54 -28.36
CA GLY A 244 12.36 10.08 -27.70
C GLY A 244 12.06 10.68 -26.33
N THR A 245 10.81 10.69 -25.87
CA THR A 245 10.45 11.19 -24.53
C THR A 245 11.12 10.33 -23.46
N HIS A 246 11.81 10.98 -22.52
CA HIS A 246 12.59 10.29 -21.49
C HIS A 246 12.63 11.08 -20.18
N LEU A 247 13.02 10.38 -19.11
CA LEU A 247 13.20 11.01 -17.80
C LEU A 247 14.53 11.75 -17.74
N ILE A 248 14.52 12.90 -17.07
CA ILE A 248 15.71 13.69 -16.78
C ILE A 248 15.76 14.02 -15.29
N CYS A 249 16.97 14.20 -14.76
CA CYS A 249 17.17 14.67 -13.39
C CYS A 249 16.91 16.19 -13.31
N LYS A 250 16.02 16.64 -12.42
CA LYS A 250 15.77 18.09 -12.21
C LYS A 250 16.99 18.89 -11.74
N GLU A 251 18.00 18.23 -11.18
CA GLU A 251 19.19 18.89 -10.60
C GLU A 251 20.35 19.11 -11.58
N CYS A 252 20.45 18.29 -12.62
CA CYS A 252 21.57 18.31 -13.58
C CYS A 252 21.16 18.10 -15.04
N SER A 253 19.87 17.88 -15.30
CA SER A 253 19.31 17.55 -16.62
C SER A 253 19.86 16.28 -17.27
N GLY A 254 20.64 15.47 -16.55
CA GLY A 254 21.13 14.19 -17.03
C GLY A 254 19.98 13.21 -17.26
N THR A 255 20.05 12.45 -18.36
CA THR A 255 19.08 11.42 -18.71
C THR A 255 19.05 10.32 -17.66
N LEU A 256 17.84 9.92 -17.26
CA LEU A 256 17.58 8.82 -16.33
C LEU A 256 16.88 7.69 -17.10
N PRO A 257 17.61 6.67 -17.57
CA PRO A 257 17.00 5.57 -18.31
C PRO A 257 15.94 4.84 -17.47
N GLN A 258 14.83 4.45 -18.12
CA GLN A 258 13.75 3.70 -17.47
C GLN A 258 14.26 2.39 -16.86
N ASP A 259 15.11 1.66 -17.59
CA ASP A 259 15.65 0.36 -17.17
C ASP A 259 16.56 0.48 -15.96
N ASP A 260 17.16 1.66 -15.75
CA ASP A 260 18.05 1.92 -14.62
C ASP A 260 17.31 2.24 -13.32
N LYS A 261 15.98 2.36 -13.35
CA LYS A 261 15.14 2.62 -12.16
C LYS A 261 15.39 1.64 -11.04
N GLU A 262 15.65 0.37 -11.36
CA GLU A 262 15.97 -0.63 -10.35
C GLU A 262 17.24 -0.28 -9.56
N TYR A 263 18.25 0.29 -10.21
CA TYR A 263 19.50 0.64 -9.56
C TYR A 263 19.37 1.91 -8.73
N PHE A 264 18.87 3.00 -9.32
CA PHE A 264 18.85 4.28 -8.59
C PHE A 264 17.71 4.38 -7.57
N LEU A 265 16.63 3.60 -7.69
CA LEU A 265 15.59 3.54 -6.65
C LEU A 265 15.90 2.54 -5.52
N LYS A 266 16.97 1.73 -5.64
CA LYS A 266 17.36 0.76 -4.62
C LYS A 266 17.73 1.42 -3.30
N ASP A 267 18.45 2.54 -3.36
CA ASP A 267 18.89 3.32 -2.20
C ASP A 267 17.95 4.51 -1.91
N ALA A 268 16.76 4.51 -2.50
CA ALA A 268 15.77 5.55 -2.28
C ALA A 268 15.16 5.44 -0.87
N SER A 269 14.79 6.58 -0.31
CA SER A 269 14.10 6.63 0.97
C SER A 269 13.09 7.77 1.03
N TRP A 270 12.18 7.68 1.98
CA TRP A 270 11.21 8.72 2.27
C TRP A 270 11.87 9.90 2.99
N GLU A 271 11.63 11.12 2.50
CA GLU A 271 12.03 12.38 3.12
C GLU A 271 10.79 13.24 3.36
N SER A 272 10.61 13.70 4.60
CA SER A 272 9.45 14.51 5.02
C SER A 272 9.66 15.98 4.71
N PHE A 273 8.68 16.59 4.02
CA PHE A 273 8.67 18.02 3.68
C PHE A 273 7.66 18.83 4.50
N GLY A 274 6.71 18.15 5.16
CA GLY A 274 5.75 18.73 6.10
C GLY A 274 6.24 18.70 7.55
N GLU A 275 5.34 19.05 8.48
CA GLU A 275 5.65 19.06 9.91
C GLU A 275 5.92 17.64 10.44
N LYS A 276 7.11 17.45 11.04
CA LYS A 276 7.58 16.14 11.55
C LYS A 276 6.88 15.68 12.83
N GLN A 277 6.11 16.55 13.49
CA GLN A 277 5.36 16.23 14.72
C GLN A 277 3.92 15.78 14.46
N ALA A 278 3.52 15.61 13.20
CA ALA A 278 2.17 15.17 12.90
C ALA A 278 1.96 13.71 13.33
N ASP A 279 0.85 13.43 14.00
CA ASP A 279 0.29 12.08 14.21
C ASP A 279 -0.08 11.37 12.88
N ARG A 280 0.20 12.05 11.76
CA ARG A 280 -0.21 11.77 10.39
C ARG A 280 1.01 11.69 9.49
N ARG A 281 1.30 10.50 8.98
CA ARG A 281 2.37 10.31 8.00
C ARG A 281 1.81 10.25 6.59
N GLY A 282 2.31 11.05 5.66
CA GLY A 282 1.85 11.06 4.27
C GLY A 282 2.89 10.55 3.30
N PHE A 283 2.48 9.77 2.31
CA PHE A 283 3.34 9.15 1.30
C PHE A 283 2.89 9.57 -0.10
N TYR A 284 3.77 10.24 -0.84
CA TYR A 284 3.51 10.65 -2.23
C TYR A 284 4.37 9.90 -3.25
N ILE A 285 3.71 9.32 -4.27
CA ILE A 285 4.36 8.75 -5.47
C ILE A 285 3.54 9.11 -6.71
N ASN A 286 4.21 9.60 -7.75
CA ASN A 286 3.59 9.86 -9.06
C ASN A 286 3.96 8.80 -10.11
N GLN A 287 3.37 8.91 -11.30
CA GLN A 287 3.51 7.92 -12.36
C GLN A 287 4.95 7.79 -12.89
N LEU A 288 5.79 8.82 -12.74
CA LEU A 288 7.17 8.79 -13.20
C LEU A 288 8.00 7.72 -12.47
N TYR A 289 7.58 7.26 -11.29
CA TYR A 289 8.24 6.15 -10.58
C TYR A 289 7.89 4.77 -11.13
N SER A 290 6.80 4.64 -11.90
CA SER A 290 6.38 3.33 -12.41
C SER A 290 7.45 2.72 -13.32
N LYS A 291 7.76 1.44 -13.13
CA LYS A 291 8.64 0.68 -14.03
C LYS A 291 7.91 0.21 -15.29
N THR A 292 6.59 0.09 -15.24
CA THR A 292 5.77 -0.50 -16.32
C THR A 292 5.18 0.53 -17.27
N ILE A 293 5.13 1.80 -16.87
CA ILE A 293 4.72 2.90 -17.74
C ILE A 293 5.97 3.61 -18.26
N GLN A 294 6.09 3.66 -19.59
CA GLN A 294 7.14 4.41 -20.26
C GLN A 294 6.80 5.92 -20.23
N PRO A 295 7.81 6.79 -20.11
CA PRO A 295 7.64 8.25 -20.13
C PRO A 295 6.95 8.79 -21.39
#